data_AF-V5I539-F1
#
_entry.id   AF-V5I539-F1
#
_cell.length_a   1.000
_cell.length_b   1.000
_cell.length_c   1.000
_cell.angle_alpha   90.00
_cell.angle_beta   90.00
_cell.angle_gamma   90.00
#
_symmetry.space_group_name_H-M   'P 1'
#
loop_
_entity.id
_entity.type
_entity.pdbx_description
1 polymer ?
#
loop_
_entity_poly.entity_id
_entity_poly.type
_entity_poly.pdbx_seq_one_letter_code
_entity_poly.pdbx_strand_id
1 'polypeptide(L)'
;VKLVLTGVYKTTVEEESRFEKTEYEFGVKTLDPTFTLGMFQIWVQSNKKFKDDDVVFLLTSMQIDDHVGRGVSKHGYSYFGEICSLGVGLVRDSGAIFDGVIHMARQIAHMLGSPWDISDACPEGGDTLMAPRYLSSPQGLSECSKEAFRQQYNNYTMKDVCWKKNLKPDVSSNWSLPATYFQTENYCLTRHPSRVFKCPEGNRYYVRDVSKCFMGCCENNTKDARGRKYPVPDGTSCGDKKICIATVCSEFSKQDSD
;
A
#
# COMPACT_ATOMS: atom_id res chain seq x y z
N VAL A 1 6.18 15.56 -1.71
CA VAL A 1 6.85 14.67 -0.75
C VAL A 1 7.60 13.63 -1.55
N LYS A 2 8.89 13.40 -1.25
CA LYS A 2 9.67 12.31 -1.86
C LYS A 2 9.94 11.28 -0.77
N LEU A 3 9.56 10.03 -1.02
CA LEU A 3 9.86 8.92 -0.11
C LEU A 3 11.18 8.29 -0.51
N VAL A 4 12.04 8.02 0.46
CA VAL A 4 13.33 7.36 0.24
C VAL A 4 13.42 6.19 1.19
N LEU A 5 13.69 5.01 0.63
CA LEU A 5 13.98 3.82 1.42
C LEU A 5 15.43 3.89 1.91
N THR A 6 15.60 3.99 3.21
CA THR A 6 16.90 4.05 3.89
C THR A 6 17.40 2.67 4.30
N GLY A 7 16.50 1.71 4.57
CA GLY A 7 16.88 0.36 4.92
C GLY A 7 15.70 -0.61 4.97
N VAL A 8 16.02 -1.91 4.98
CA VAL A 8 15.06 -2.99 5.19
C VAL A 8 15.61 -3.91 6.27
N TYR A 9 14.78 -4.23 7.25
CA TYR A 9 15.14 -5.11 8.35
C TYR A 9 14.14 -6.26 8.46
N LYS A 10 14.64 -7.50 8.44
CA LYS A 10 13.84 -8.69 8.70
C LYS A 10 13.90 -8.99 10.20
N THR A 11 12.73 -8.96 10.85
CA THR A 11 12.57 -9.28 12.26
C THR A 11 12.87 -10.75 12.57
N THR A 12 13.28 -11.03 13.81
CA THR A 12 13.38 -12.38 14.35
C THR A 12 12.10 -12.80 15.07
N VAL A 13 11.94 -14.10 15.32
CA VAL A 13 10.78 -14.65 16.04
C VAL A 13 10.68 -14.05 17.46
N GLU A 14 11.81 -13.83 18.12
CA GLU A 14 11.90 -13.24 19.47
C GLU A 14 11.57 -11.75 19.49
N GLU A 15 11.82 -11.03 18.38
CA GLU A 15 11.38 -9.64 18.23
C GLU A 15 9.88 -9.59 18.00
N GLU A 16 9.35 -10.46 17.14
CA GLU A 16 7.93 -10.55 16.80
C GLU A 16 7.05 -11.07 17.94
N SER A 17 7.61 -11.81 18.91
CA SER A 17 6.87 -12.29 20.08
C SER A 17 6.53 -11.16 21.06
N ARG A 18 7.10 -9.97 20.88
CA ARG A 18 6.83 -8.80 21.72
C ARG A 18 5.61 -8.01 21.28
N PHE A 19 5.07 -8.30 20.10
CA PHE A 19 3.90 -7.60 19.58
C PHE A 19 2.61 -8.30 19.99
N GLU A 20 1.61 -7.52 20.39
CA GLU A 20 0.33 -8.02 20.89
C GLU A 20 -0.46 -8.70 19.76
N LYS A 21 -0.84 -9.96 19.99
CA LYS A 21 -1.59 -10.78 19.04
C LYS A 21 -2.85 -11.30 19.72
N THR A 22 -4.00 -11.00 19.14
CA THR A 22 -5.29 -11.48 19.63
C THR A 22 -5.67 -12.75 18.87
N GLU A 23 -5.95 -13.83 19.59
CA GLU A 23 -6.44 -15.11 19.04
C GLU A 23 -7.94 -15.26 19.32
N TYR A 24 -8.74 -15.41 18.27
CA TYR A 24 -10.20 -15.60 18.35
C TYR A 24 -10.59 -17.08 18.38
N GLU A 25 -11.86 -17.38 18.66
CA GLU A 25 -12.43 -18.74 18.85
C GLU A 25 -12.19 -19.75 17.71
N PHE A 26 -11.69 -19.30 16.55
CA PHE A 26 -11.32 -20.14 15.41
C PHE A 26 -9.80 -20.23 15.15
N GLY A 27 -8.96 -19.83 16.11
CA GLY A 27 -7.50 -19.78 15.96
C GLY A 27 -7.01 -18.66 15.03
N VAL A 28 -7.89 -17.72 14.67
CA VAL A 28 -7.51 -16.56 13.85
C VAL A 28 -6.70 -15.61 14.73
N LYS A 29 -5.43 -15.43 14.36
CA LYS A 29 -4.50 -14.50 15.01
C LYS A 29 -4.47 -13.19 14.25
N THR A 30 -4.84 -12.12 14.93
CA THR A 30 -4.75 -10.74 14.41
C THR A 30 -3.79 -9.92 15.25
N LEU A 31 -3.23 -8.87 14.68
CA LEU A 31 -2.51 -7.85 15.45
C LEU A 31 -3.52 -6.85 15.98
N ASP A 32 -3.42 -6.56 17.27
CA ASP A 32 -4.08 -5.41 17.86
C ASP A 32 -3.33 -4.15 17.43
N PRO A 33 -3.89 -3.28 16.60
CA PRO A 33 -3.17 -2.15 16.05
C PRO A 33 -2.73 -1.15 17.13
N THR A 34 -3.55 -0.93 18.16
CA THR A 34 -3.29 0.11 19.17
C THR A 34 -2.13 -0.31 20.06
N PHE A 35 -2.18 -1.51 20.62
CA PHE A 35 -1.10 -2.03 21.46
C PHE A 35 0.16 -2.32 20.66
N THR A 36 0.02 -2.92 19.47
CA THR A 36 1.18 -3.23 18.61
C THR A 36 1.91 -1.96 18.19
N LEU A 37 1.21 -0.88 17.84
CA LEU A 37 1.86 0.36 17.42
C LEU A 37 2.69 0.96 18.56
N GLY A 38 2.14 0.99 19.79
CA GLY A 38 2.88 1.48 20.96
C GLY A 38 4.10 0.62 21.32
N MET A 39 3.96 -0.71 21.28
CA MET A 39 5.09 -1.62 21.49
C MET A 39 6.15 -1.49 20.41
N PHE A 40 5.73 -1.36 19.15
CA PHE A 40 6.61 -1.16 18.01
C PHE A 40 7.37 0.17 18.10
N GLN A 41 6.69 1.24 18.51
CA GLN A 41 7.31 2.54 18.79
C GLN A 41 8.46 2.40 19.81
N ILE A 42 8.19 1.74 20.94
CA ILE A 42 9.21 1.52 22.00
C ILE A 42 10.40 0.73 21.45
N TRP A 43 10.13 -0.31 20.65
CA TRP A 43 11.17 -1.13 20.04
C TRP A 43 12.03 -0.33 19.06
N VAL A 44 11.42 0.46 18.17
CA VAL A 44 12.12 1.35 17.23
C VAL A 44 12.98 2.37 17.98
N GLN A 45 12.42 3.05 18.99
CA GLN A 45 13.14 4.06 19.78
C GLN A 45 14.31 3.48 20.57
N SER A 46 14.23 2.21 20.99
CA SER A 46 15.29 1.52 21.71
C SER A 46 16.40 0.99 20.79
N ASN A 47 16.14 0.92 19.48
CA ASN A 47 17.03 0.29 18.52
C ASN A 47 17.79 1.35 17.70
N LYS A 48 19.09 1.48 17.99
CA LYS A 48 19.98 2.48 17.36
C LYS A 48 20.00 2.42 15.82
N LYS A 49 19.60 1.29 15.22
CA LYS A 49 19.54 1.11 13.77
C LYS A 49 18.62 2.12 13.08
N PHE A 50 17.53 2.52 13.74
CA PHE A 50 16.50 3.39 13.15
C PHE A 50 16.63 4.86 13.58
N LYS A 51 17.72 5.21 14.26
CA LYS A 51 17.86 6.53 14.91
C LYS A 51 17.76 7.69 13.90
N ASP A 52 18.25 7.49 12.69
CA ASP A 52 18.31 8.51 11.66
C ASP A 52 17.13 8.48 10.69
N ASP A 53 16.25 7.46 10.81
CA ASP A 53 15.05 7.30 9.99
C ASP A 53 13.93 8.23 10.46
N ASP A 54 13.27 8.90 9.51
CA ASP A 54 12.12 9.75 9.82
C ASP A 54 10.85 8.93 10.07
N VAL A 55 10.69 7.81 9.37
CA VAL A 55 9.52 6.93 9.47
C VAL A 55 9.95 5.47 9.38
N VAL A 56 9.41 4.63 10.27
CA VAL A 56 9.66 3.18 10.28
C VAL A 56 8.33 2.43 10.20
N PHE A 57 8.24 1.47 9.27
CA PHE A 57 7.06 0.64 9.08
C PHE A 57 7.29 -0.80 9.50
N LEU A 58 6.36 -1.37 10.25
CA LEU A 58 6.23 -2.82 10.41
C LEU A 58 5.33 -3.36 9.28
N LEU A 59 5.92 -4.12 8.36
CA LEU A 59 5.18 -4.85 7.33
C LEU A 59 4.86 -6.25 7.83
N THR A 60 3.60 -6.66 7.71
CA THR A 60 3.13 -7.95 8.23
C THR A 60 2.10 -8.59 7.31
N SER A 61 2.13 -9.92 7.21
CA SER A 61 1.06 -10.68 6.56
C SER A 61 -0.13 -10.94 7.48
N MET A 62 0.02 -10.68 8.79
CA MET A 62 -1.04 -10.84 9.76
C MET A 62 -2.17 -9.84 9.50
N GLN A 63 -3.40 -10.28 9.75
CA GLN A 63 -4.54 -9.35 9.72
C GLN A 63 -4.42 -8.37 10.88
N ILE A 64 -4.76 -7.12 10.63
CA ILE A 64 -4.84 -6.07 11.64
C ILE A 64 -6.32 -5.89 11.95
N ASP A 65 -6.71 -5.97 13.21
CA ASP A 65 -8.11 -5.80 13.62
C ASP A 65 -8.28 -4.59 14.55
N ASP A 66 -8.81 -3.50 13.98
CA ASP A 66 -9.10 -2.27 14.70
C ASP A 66 -10.50 -2.33 15.33
N HIS A 67 -10.57 -2.90 16.53
CA HIS A 67 -11.78 -3.02 17.32
C HIS A 67 -12.29 -1.67 17.87
N VAL A 68 -11.49 -0.60 17.83
CA VAL A 68 -11.83 0.72 18.38
C VAL A 68 -12.26 1.72 17.29
N GLY A 69 -11.56 1.76 16.16
CA GLY A 69 -11.72 2.79 15.12
C GLY A 69 -12.79 2.51 14.07
N ARG A 70 -13.76 1.63 14.35
CA ARG A 70 -14.85 1.22 13.42
C ARG A 70 -14.38 0.72 12.06
N GLY A 71 -13.11 0.33 11.92
CA GLY A 71 -12.54 -0.22 10.69
C GLY A 71 -12.28 0.80 9.58
N VAL A 72 -11.99 2.06 9.91
CA VAL A 72 -11.61 3.10 8.93
C VAL A 72 -10.27 2.78 8.24
N SER A 73 -9.34 2.12 8.95
CA SER A 73 -8.05 1.68 8.42
C SER A 73 -7.77 0.20 8.71
N LYS A 74 -8.43 -0.71 7.98
CA LYS A 74 -8.37 -2.17 8.21
C LYS A 74 -7.02 -2.83 7.92
N HIS A 75 -6.11 -2.12 7.27
CA HIS A 75 -4.86 -2.69 6.75
C HIS A 75 -3.63 -1.87 7.12
N GLY A 76 -3.77 -0.91 8.02
CA GLY A 76 -2.64 -0.20 8.58
C GLY A 76 -3.04 0.70 9.73
N TYR A 77 -2.06 1.13 10.51
CA TYR A 77 -2.28 1.98 11.67
C TYR A 77 -1.08 2.89 11.91
N SER A 78 -1.32 4.14 12.31
CA SER A 78 -0.28 5.14 12.53
C SER A 78 -0.80 6.31 13.36
N TYR A 79 0.10 7.09 13.94
CA TYR A 79 -0.26 8.32 14.66
C TYR A 79 -0.62 9.45 13.69
N PHE A 80 -1.71 10.17 13.96
CA PHE A 80 -2.16 11.27 13.11
C PHE A 80 -1.30 12.52 13.30
N GLY A 81 -0.71 13.06 12.22
CA GLY A 81 0.02 14.34 12.25
C GLY A 81 1.40 14.31 12.95
N GLU A 82 1.83 13.15 13.45
CA GLU A 82 3.01 13.00 14.32
C GLU A 82 4.22 12.38 13.59
N ILE A 83 4.37 12.61 12.29
CA ILE A 83 5.43 11.94 11.48
C ILE A 83 6.87 12.15 12.01
N CYS A 84 7.20 13.29 12.64
CA CYS A 84 8.56 13.55 13.15
C CYS A 84 8.80 13.14 14.60
N SER A 85 7.75 12.91 15.38
CA SER A 85 7.79 12.63 16.81
C SER A 85 7.51 11.15 17.06
N LEU A 86 6.53 10.60 16.35
CA LEU A 86 6.03 9.23 16.46
C LEU A 86 5.90 8.61 15.05
N GLY A 87 6.92 8.79 14.21
CA GLY A 87 7.00 8.28 12.83
C GLY A 87 7.07 6.76 12.74
N VAL A 88 6.09 6.04 13.28
CA VAL A 88 5.95 4.60 13.15
C VAL A 88 4.59 4.24 12.59
N GLY A 89 4.56 3.18 11.78
CA GLY A 89 3.32 2.68 11.20
C GLY A 89 3.30 1.16 11.12
N LEU A 90 2.10 0.60 11.20
CA LEU A 90 1.81 -0.80 10.93
C LEU A 90 1.13 -0.90 9.57
N VAL A 91 1.52 -1.84 8.74
CA VAL A 91 0.90 -2.07 7.44
C VAL A 91 0.79 -3.55 7.16
N ARG A 92 -0.40 -3.98 6.77
CA ARG A 92 -0.61 -5.31 6.22
C ARG A 92 -0.17 -5.33 4.76
N ASP A 93 0.72 -6.25 4.44
CA ASP A 93 1.08 -6.63 3.08
C ASP A 93 0.88 -8.13 2.91
N SER A 94 0.10 -8.53 1.92
CA SER A 94 -0.07 -9.94 1.59
C SER A 94 1.19 -10.55 0.99
N GLY A 95 2.12 -9.72 0.49
CA GLY A 95 3.31 -10.16 -0.25
C GLY A 95 3.00 -10.75 -1.63
N ALA A 96 1.72 -10.84 -2.01
CA ALA A 96 1.28 -11.47 -3.25
C ALA A 96 1.05 -10.43 -4.36
N ILE A 97 0.42 -9.30 -4.01
CA ILE A 97 -0.06 -8.31 -4.99
C ILE A 97 0.41 -6.89 -4.68
N PHE A 98 1.39 -6.75 -3.78
CA PHE A 98 1.90 -5.46 -3.29
C PHE A 98 0.79 -4.54 -2.74
N ASP A 99 -0.25 -5.11 -2.12
CA ASP A 99 -1.35 -4.34 -1.53
C ASP A 99 -0.89 -3.46 -0.36
N GLY A 100 0.22 -3.84 0.29
CA GLY A 100 0.89 -3.02 1.30
C GLY A 100 1.29 -1.61 0.82
N VAL A 101 1.53 -1.39 -0.47
CA VAL A 101 1.96 -0.08 -1.01
C VAL A 101 0.90 0.99 -0.76
N ILE A 102 -0.37 0.70 -1.08
CA ILE A 102 -1.47 1.65 -0.88
C ILE A 102 -1.74 1.85 0.62
N HIS A 103 -1.66 0.78 1.40
CA HIS A 103 -1.84 0.86 2.85
C HIS A 103 -0.76 1.74 3.51
N MET A 104 0.49 1.62 3.08
CA MET A 104 1.60 2.45 3.54
C MET A 104 1.43 3.90 3.12
N ALA A 105 1.09 4.16 1.86
CA ALA A 105 0.83 5.52 1.37
C ALA A 105 -0.26 6.23 2.19
N ARG A 106 -1.32 5.51 2.57
CA ARG A 106 -2.37 6.01 3.48
C ARG A 106 -1.83 6.36 4.86
N GLN A 107 -1.04 5.49 5.47
CA GLN A 107 -0.48 5.76 6.79
C GLN A 107 0.50 6.94 6.75
N ILE A 108 1.28 7.10 5.68
CA ILE A 108 2.13 8.29 5.50
C ILE A 108 1.28 9.55 5.37
N ALA A 109 0.21 9.52 4.58
CA ALA A 109 -0.72 10.65 4.47
C ALA A 109 -1.36 11.00 5.82
N HIS A 110 -1.74 9.99 6.60
CA HIS A 110 -2.29 10.14 7.94
C HIS A 110 -1.27 10.77 8.92
N MET A 111 -0.02 10.29 8.91
CA MET A 111 1.08 10.86 9.69
C MET A 111 1.44 12.30 9.27
N LEU A 112 1.21 12.65 8.00
CA LEU A 112 1.34 14.02 7.49
C LEU A 112 0.13 14.91 7.83
N GLY A 113 -0.86 14.40 8.57
CA GLY A 113 -2.01 15.15 9.05
C GLY A 113 -3.21 15.14 8.11
N SER A 114 -3.24 14.30 7.07
CA SER A 114 -4.43 14.14 6.25
C SER A 114 -5.52 13.38 7.03
N PRO A 115 -6.74 13.95 7.16
CA PRO A 115 -7.85 13.19 7.72
C PRO A 115 -8.27 12.07 6.76
N TRP A 116 -9.07 11.15 7.28
CA TRP A 116 -9.82 10.20 6.46
C TRP A 116 -10.92 10.93 5.67
N ASP A 117 -11.16 10.52 4.43
CA ASP A 117 -12.23 11.08 3.60
C ASP A 117 -13.56 10.48 4.09
N ILE A 118 -14.20 11.13 5.08
CA ILE A 118 -15.50 10.72 5.65
C ILE A 118 -16.51 11.87 5.74
N SER A 119 -16.19 13.03 5.17
CA SER A 119 -17.03 14.23 5.20
C SER A 119 -17.81 14.41 3.90
N ASP A 120 -18.78 15.33 3.88
CA ASP A 120 -19.52 15.63 2.64
C ASP A 120 -18.61 16.19 1.54
N ALA A 121 -17.58 16.96 1.92
CA ALA A 121 -16.60 17.50 0.97
C ALA A 121 -15.63 16.43 0.45
N CYS A 122 -15.33 15.42 1.26
CA CYS A 122 -14.42 14.33 0.95
C CYS A 122 -15.05 13.00 1.42
N PRO A 123 -15.89 12.37 0.58
CA PRO A 123 -16.76 11.27 1.00
C PRO A 123 -16.06 9.91 1.06
N GLU A 124 -16.60 9.02 1.90
CA GLU A 124 -16.06 7.67 2.17
C GLU A 124 -15.93 6.77 0.94
N GLY A 125 -16.77 6.99 -0.07
CA GLY A 125 -16.82 6.22 -1.32
C GLY A 125 -16.06 6.83 -2.49
N GLY A 126 -15.23 7.85 -2.27
CA GLY A 126 -14.40 8.44 -3.33
C GLY A 126 -13.29 7.51 -3.80
N ASP A 127 -12.81 7.71 -5.04
CA ASP A 127 -11.60 7.06 -5.57
C ASP A 127 -10.32 7.79 -5.12
N THR A 128 -10.25 8.20 -3.86
CA THR A 128 -9.14 8.97 -3.27
C THR A 128 -8.34 8.12 -2.29
N LEU A 129 -7.08 8.51 -2.07
CA LEU A 129 -6.15 7.76 -1.23
C LEU A 129 -6.71 7.53 0.19
N MET A 130 -7.33 8.55 0.79
CA MET A 130 -7.81 8.53 2.17
C MET A 130 -9.27 8.09 2.33
N ALA A 131 -9.92 7.61 1.25
CA ALA A 131 -11.26 7.04 1.30
C ALA A 131 -11.26 5.64 1.95
N PRO A 132 -12.01 5.43 3.05
CA PRO A 132 -12.08 4.12 3.71
C PRO A 132 -12.72 3.03 2.84
N ARG A 133 -13.74 3.36 2.03
CA ARG A 133 -14.45 2.45 1.14
C ARG A 133 -14.06 2.63 -0.33
N TYR A 134 -12.78 2.73 -0.60
CA TYR A 134 -12.28 2.67 -1.97
C TYR A 134 -12.63 1.31 -2.60
N LEU A 135 -13.41 1.34 -3.69
CA LEU A 135 -13.83 0.15 -4.44
C LEU A 135 -12.84 -0.21 -5.55
N SER A 136 -11.93 0.72 -5.88
CA SER A 136 -10.96 0.66 -6.98
C SER A 136 -9.62 1.25 -6.54
N SER A 137 -8.56 1.14 -7.34
CA SER A 137 -7.27 1.77 -7.01
C SER A 137 -7.42 3.29 -6.91
N PRO A 138 -6.90 3.94 -5.85
CA PRO A 138 -7.08 5.38 -5.67
C PRO A 138 -6.45 6.16 -6.84
N GLN A 139 -7.18 7.13 -7.36
CA GLN A 139 -6.76 7.97 -8.49
C GLN A 139 -5.94 9.19 -8.05
N GLY A 140 -5.82 9.44 -6.74
CA GLY A 140 -5.01 10.52 -6.20
C GLY A 140 -5.45 10.97 -4.81
N LEU A 141 -5.06 12.19 -4.45
CA LEU A 141 -5.42 12.84 -3.19
C LEU A 141 -6.76 13.58 -3.32
N SER A 142 -7.60 13.52 -2.29
CA SER A 142 -8.77 14.37 -2.16
C SER A 142 -8.36 15.84 -1.94
N GLU A 143 -9.29 16.78 -2.09
CA GLU A 143 -8.99 18.18 -1.77
C GLU A 143 -8.71 18.38 -0.28
N CYS A 144 -9.37 17.61 0.60
CA CYS A 144 -9.09 17.63 2.04
C CYS A 144 -7.65 17.19 2.35
N SER A 145 -7.17 16.11 1.71
CA SER A 145 -5.77 15.70 1.86
C SER A 145 -4.79 16.75 1.34
N LYS A 146 -5.07 17.34 0.16
CA LYS A 146 -4.22 18.40 -0.41
C LYS A 146 -4.16 19.62 0.50
N GLU A 147 -5.29 20.05 1.03
CA GLU A 147 -5.36 21.17 1.96
C GLU A 147 -4.61 20.88 3.25
N ALA A 148 -4.82 19.71 3.85
CA ALA A 148 -4.10 19.28 5.05
C ALA A 148 -2.58 19.29 4.82
N PHE A 149 -2.10 18.79 3.68
CA PHE A 149 -0.67 18.84 3.35
C PHE A 149 -0.15 20.26 3.15
N ARG A 150 -0.92 21.17 2.54
CA ARG A 150 -0.56 22.58 2.42
C ARG A 150 -0.45 23.24 3.80
N GLN A 151 -1.43 23.00 4.67
CA GLN A 151 -1.42 23.53 6.04
C GLN A 151 -0.23 22.99 6.84
N GLN A 152 0.02 21.69 6.79
CA GLN A 152 1.17 21.06 7.43
C GLN A 152 2.48 21.67 6.92
N TYR A 153 2.65 21.74 5.60
CA TYR A 153 3.84 22.36 5.00
C TYR A 153 4.05 23.81 5.47
N ASN A 154 2.99 24.63 5.46
CA ASN A 154 3.04 26.02 5.90
C ASN A 154 3.42 26.14 7.38
N ASN A 155 2.85 25.28 8.24
CA ASN A 155 3.14 25.23 9.68
C ASN A 155 4.61 24.88 9.99
N TYR A 156 5.28 24.18 9.07
CA TYR A 156 6.67 23.74 9.21
C TYR A 156 7.65 24.48 8.29
N THR A 157 7.20 25.44 7.48
CA THR A 157 8.05 26.14 6.50
C THR A 157 9.25 26.83 7.17
N MET A 158 9.06 27.41 8.35
CA MET A 158 10.12 28.11 9.11
C MET A 158 10.72 27.28 10.25
N LYS A 159 10.30 26.02 10.41
CA LYS A 159 10.80 25.12 11.47
C LYS A 159 11.86 24.16 10.92
N ASP A 160 12.80 23.79 11.77
CA ASP A 160 13.65 22.63 11.51
C ASP A 160 12.79 21.37 11.73
N VAL A 161 12.63 20.56 10.69
CA VAL A 161 11.76 19.38 10.71
C VAL A 161 12.52 18.18 10.20
N CYS A 162 12.17 17.00 10.73
CA CYS A 162 12.87 15.75 10.44
C CYS A 162 13.04 15.48 8.94
N TRP A 163 12.04 15.81 8.11
CA TRP A 163 12.08 15.58 6.66
C TRP A 163 12.83 16.65 5.84
N LYS A 164 13.39 17.70 6.46
CA LYS A 164 14.26 18.71 5.80
C LYS A 164 15.74 18.29 5.84
N LYS A 165 16.02 17.02 5.53
CA LYS A 165 17.38 16.48 5.51
C LYS A 165 17.87 16.26 4.08
N ASN A 166 19.18 16.34 3.89
CA ASN A 166 19.81 15.88 2.64
C ASN A 166 19.73 14.36 2.59
N LEU A 167 18.95 13.85 1.63
CA LEU A 167 18.72 12.43 1.44
C LEU A 167 20.01 11.76 0.97
N LYS A 168 20.53 10.81 1.76
CA LYS A 168 21.52 9.84 1.30
C LYS A 168 20.79 8.52 1.09
N PRO A 169 20.41 8.16 -0.14
CA PRO A 169 19.83 6.85 -0.39
C PRO A 169 20.92 5.80 -0.08
N ASP A 170 20.68 4.98 0.94
CA ASP A 170 21.59 3.88 1.31
C ASP A 170 21.36 2.65 0.41
N VAL A 171 20.22 2.60 -0.27
CA VAL A 171 19.85 1.55 -1.22
C VAL A 171 19.86 2.10 -2.64
N SER A 172 20.74 1.54 -3.47
CA SER A 172 20.67 1.68 -4.93
C SER A 172 19.43 0.94 -5.42
N SER A 173 18.31 1.64 -5.54
CA SER A 173 17.08 1.07 -6.08
C SER A 173 17.12 1.14 -7.61
N ASN A 174 17.27 -0.01 -8.27
CA ASN A 174 16.94 -0.11 -9.70
C ASN A 174 15.41 -0.11 -9.80
N TRP A 175 14.83 1.08 -9.91
CA TRP A 175 13.38 1.25 -9.94
C TRP A 175 12.80 0.58 -11.19
N SER A 176 11.80 -0.26 -10.99
CA SER A 176 11.06 -0.89 -12.09
C SER A 176 9.58 -0.90 -11.76
N LEU A 177 8.74 -0.81 -12.79
CA LEU A 177 7.30 -0.90 -12.62
C LEU A 177 6.90 -2.32 -12.20
N PRO A 178 5.81 -2.49 -11.41
CA PRO A 178 5.35 -3.80 -10.95
C PRO A 178 5.18 -4.84 -12.06
N ALA A 179 4.78 -4.42 -13.26
CA ALA A 179 4.69 -5.31 -14.41
C ALA A 179 6.00 -6.04 -14.74
N THR A 180 7.16 -5.44 -14.44
CA THR A 180 8.49 -6.06 -14.62
C THR A 180 8.65 -7.27 -13.72
N TYR A 181 8.26 -7.17 -12.45
CA TYR A 181 8.27 -8.29 -11.51
C TYR A 181 7.36 -9.44 -11.98
N PHE A 182 6.17 -9.10 -12.50
CA PHE A 182 5.22 -10.10 -13.02
C PHE A 182 5.54 -10.62 -14.43
N GLN A 183 6.71 -10.30 -14.99
CA GLN A 183 7.22 -10.99 -16.18
C GLN A 183 7.73 -12.39 -15.85
N THR A 184 8.28 -12.58 -14.64
CA THR A 184 8.80 -13.88 -14.18
C THR A 184 7.85 -14.59 -13.23
N GLU A 185 6.95 -13.86 -12.58
CA GLU A 185 6.00 -14.40 -11.60
C GLU A 185 4.61 -14.69 -12.20
N ASN A 186 3.96 -15.73 -11.71
CA ASN A 186 2.58 -16.03 -12.10
C ASN A 186 1.60 -15.07 -11.41
N TYR A 187 1.24 -13.99 -12.10
CA TYR A 187 0.27 -13.00 -11.63
C TYR A 187 -1.07 -13.62 -11.16
N CYS A 188 -1.62 -14.60 -11.88
CA CYS A 188 -2.91 -15.18 -11.49
C CYS A 188 -2.83 -16.00 -10.19
N LEU A 189 -1.71 -16.70 -9.97
CA LEU A 189 -1.43 -17.40 -8.72
C LEU A 189 -1.37 -16.43 -7.53
N THR A 190 -0.84 -15.21 -7.73
CA THR A 190 -0.80 -14.22 -6.65
C THR A 190 -2.16 -13.59 -6.35
N ARG A 191 -3.10 -13.60 -7.31
CA ARG A 191 -4.48 -13.12 -7.10
C ARG A 191 -5.36 -14.12 -6.34
N HIS A 192 -5.16 -15.41 -6.56
CA HIS A 192 -5.99 -16.44 -5.93
C HIS A 192 -5.32 -17.83 -5.98
N PRO A 193 -5.33 -18.61 -4.88
CA PRO A 193 -4.67 -19.91 -4.83
C PRO A 193 -5.24 -20.93 -5.81
N SER A 194 -6.54 -20.83 -6.16
CA SER A 194 -7.19 -21.76 -7.10
C SER A 194 -7.34 -21.23 -8.53
N ARG A 195 -7.14 -19.93 -8.80
CA ARG A 195 -7.37 -19.35 -10.15
C ARG A 195 -6.04 -18.98 -10.79
N VAL A 196 -5.23 -19.99 -11.09
CA VAL A 196 -3.82 -19.82 -11.42
C VAL A 196 -3.55 -19.64 -12.92
N PHE A 197 -4.56 -19.79 -13.76
CA PHE A 197 -4.42 -19.72 -15.23
C PHE A 197 -4.97 -18.41 -15.78
N LYS A 198 -4.32 -17.84 -16.79
CA LYS A 198 -4.93 -16.80 -17.60
C LYS A 198 -6.12 -17.39 -18.36
N CYS A 199 -7.29 -16.76 -18.26
CA CYS A 199 -8.49 -17.25 -18.93
C CYS A 199 -8.29 -17.28 -20.46
N PRO A 200 -8.65 -18.37 -21.15
CA PRO A 200 -8.48 -18.50 -22.60
C PRO A 200 -9.52 -17.68 -23.37
N GLU A 201 -9.26 -17.41 -24.64
CA GLU A 201 -10.22 -16.76 -25.52
C GLU A 201 -11.53 -17.59 -25.63
N GLY A 202 -12.66 -16.89 -25.58
CA GLY A 202 -14.00 -17.50 -25.53
C GLY A 202 -14.48 -17.83 -24.10
N ASN A 203 -13.64 -17.70 -23.07
CA ASN A 203 -14.10 -17.74 -21.68
C ASN A 203 -14.82 -16.43 -21.30
N ARG A 204 -15.87 -16.51 -20.47
CA ARG A 204 -16.64 -15.34 -19.98
C ARG A 204 -15.77 -14.26 -19.29
N TYR A 205 -14.70 -14.67 -18.63
CA TYR A 205 -13.80 -13.79 -17.89
C TYR A 205 -12.60 -13.31 -18.71
N TYR A 206 -12.43 -13.80 -19.95
CA TYR A 206 -11.43 -13.29 -20.86
C TYR A 206 -11.60 -11.79 -21.10
N VAL A 207 -10.48 -11.07 -21.14
CA VAL A 207 -10.44 -9.64 -21.42
C VAL A 207 -9.77 -9.46 -22.77
N ARG A 208 -10.59 -9.27 -23.80
CA ARG A 208 -10.12 -9.03 -25.18
C ARG A 208 -9.52 -7.64 -25.36
N ASP A 209 -10.16 -6.66 -24.74
CA ASP A 209 -9.76 -5.26 -24.80
C ASP A 209 -8.73 -4.96 -23.71
N VAL A 210 -7.45 -5.00 -24.09
CA VAL A 210 -6.31 -4.76 -23.20
C VAL A 210 -6.24 -3.31 -22.68
N SER A 211 -6.88 -2.36 -23.36
CA SER A 211 -6.95 -0.95 -22.93
C SER A 211 -7.73 -0.79 -21.61
N LYS A 212 -8.52 -1.80 -21.23
CA LYS A 212 -9.21 -1.82 -19.94
C LYS A 212 -8.28 -2.04 -18.76
N CYS A 213 -7.05 -2.51 -18.97
CA CYS A 213 -6.12 -2.80 -17.87
C CYS A 213 -6.64 -3.85 -16.87
N PHE A 214 -7.34 -4.86 -17.39
CA PHE A 214 -7.77 -6.04 -16.62
C PHE A 214 -7.30 -7.33 -17.28
N MET A 215 -7.10 -8.36 -16.47
CA MET A 215 -6.85 -9.73 -16.92
C MET A 215 -7.82 -10.70 -16.22
N GLY A 216 -8.33 -11.68 -16.97
CA GLY A 216 -9.08 -12.78 -16.40
C GLY A 216 -8.15 -13.87 -15.87
N CYS A 217 -8.36 -14.29 -14.62
CA CYS A 217 -7.73 -15.45 -14.01
C CYS A 217 -8.78 -16.54 -13.72
N CYS A 218 -8.49 -17.78 -14.14
CA CYS A 218 -9.38 -18.92 -14.19
C CYS A 218 -8.79 -20.13 -13.45
N GLU A 219 -9.67 -21.03 -13.01
CA GLU A 219 -9.30 -22.27 -12.28
C GLU A 219 -8.54 -23.27 -13.15
N ASN A 220 -8.82 -23.28 -14.45
CA ASN A 220 -8.12 -24.04 -15.47
C ASN A 220 -8.15 -23.26 -16.80
N ASN A 221 -7.59 -23.84 -17.87
CA ASN A 221 -7.47 -23.20 -19.19
C ASN A 221 -8.61 -23.53 -20.16
N THR A 222 -9.82 -23.86 -19.69
CA THR A 222 -10.98 -24.15 -20.54
C THR A 222 -11.95 -22.96 -20.68
N LYS A 223 -12.85 -23.02 -21.68
CA LYS A 223 -13.81 -21.93 -21.97
C LYS A 223 -14.93 -21.82 -20.93
N ASP A 224 -15.26 -22.93 -20.28
CA ASP A 224 -16.27 -23.07 -19.23
C ASP A 224 -15.72 -22.85 -17.81
N ALA A 225 -14.40 -22.69 -17.68
CA ALA A 225 -13.72 -22.47 -16.41
C ALA A 225 -14.30 -21.27 -15.65
N ARG A 226 -14.51 -21.45 -14.33
CA ARG A 226 -14.80 -20.33 -13.43
C ARG A 226 -13.57 -19.44 -13.29
N GLY A 227 -13.82 -18.14 -13.18
CA GLY A 227 -12.76 -17.14 -13.11
C GLY A 227 -13.21 -15.82 -12.51
N ARG A 228 -12.29 -14.87 -12.45
CA ARG A 228 -12.53 -13.48 -12.05
C ARG A 228 -11.57 -12.56 -12.80
N LYS A 229 -12.02 -11.32 -13.06
CA LYS A 229 -11.18 -10.27 -13.65
C LYS A 229 -10.46 -9.51 -12.54
N TYR A 230 -9.18 -9.24 -12.76
CA TYR A 230 -8.33 -8.50 -11.83
C TYR A 230 -7.59 -7.37 -12.54
N PRO A 231 -7.35 -6.23 -11.87
CA PRO A 231 -6.54 -5.14 -12.43
C PRO A 231 -5.11 -5.58 -12.71
N VAL A 232 -4.59 -5.36 -13.91
CA VAL A 232 -3.20 -5.73 -14.22
C VAL A 232 -2.21 -4.84 -13.45
N PRO A 233 -0.99 -5.33 -13.17
CA PRO A 233 0.04 -4.52 -12.53
C PRO A 233 0.37 -3.26 -13.33
N ASP A 234 0.71 -2.19 -12.62
CA ASP A 234 1.18 -0.96 -13.25
C ASP A 234 2.42 -1.22 -14.12
N GLY A 235 2.45 -0.63 -15.30
CA GLY A 235 3.46 -0.89 -16.34
C GLY A 235 3.09 -1.97 -17.35
N THR A 236 1.94 -2.63 -17.21
CA THR A 236 1.48 -3.61 -18.20
C THR A 236 1.13 -2.90 -19.51
N SER A 237 1.64 -3.37 -20.65
CA SER A 237 1.31 -2.79 -21.96
C SER A 237 -0.19 -2.92 -22.27
N CYS A 238 -0.79 -1.83 -22.73
CA CYS A 238 -2.22 -1.76 -23.07
C CYS A 238 -2.48 -1.14 -24.46
N GLY A 239 -1.41 -0.92 -25.24
CA GLY A 239 -1.46 -0.37 -26.60
C GLY A 239 -0.09 0.12 -27.05
N ASP A 240 -0.03 0.69 -28.26
CA ASP A 240 1.20 1.26 -28.80
C ASP A 240 1.67 2.42 -27.93
N LYS A 241 2.86 2.28 -27.33
CA LYS A 241 3.46 3.25 -26.39
C LYS A 241 2.58 3.59 -25.18
N LYS A 242 1.67 2.70 -24.79
CA LYS A 242 0.78 2.87 -23.65
C LYS A 242 0.95 1.77 -22.61
N ILE A 243 0.81 2.15 -21.35
CA ILE A 243 0.85 1.23 -20.21
C ILE A 243 -0.33 1.50 -19.28
N CYS A 244 -0.68 0.48 -18.50
CA CYS A 244 -1.63 0.59 -17.42
C CYS A 244 -1.00 1.28 -16.21
N ILE A 245 -1.64 2.32 -15.68
CA ILE A 245 -1.34 2.95 -14.40
C ILE A 245 -2.66 3.15 -13.66
N ALA A 246 -2.77 2.63 -12.43
CA ALA A 246 -3.98 2.72 -11.62
C ALA A 246 -5.26 2.32 -12.38
N THR A 247 -5.18 1.24 -13.18
CA THR A 247 -6.26 0.71 -14.03
C THR A 247 -6.65 1.54 -15.26
N VAL A 248 -5.90 2.60 -15.56
CA VAL A 248 -6.10 3.45 -16.73
C VAL A 248 -4.98 3.21 -17.75
N CYS A 249 -5.34 3.03 -19.02
CA CYS A 249 -4.39 2.93 -20.11
C CYS A 249 -3.91 4.32 -20.53
N SER A 250 -2.65 4.63 -20.23
CA SER A 250 -2.05 5.96 -20.37
C SER A 250 -0.84 5.93 -21.30
N GLU A 251 -0.59 7.04 -21.99
CA GLU A 251 0.64 7.24 -22.77
C GLU A 251 1.86 7.12 -21.85
N PHE A 252 2.92 6.46 -22.33
CA PHE A 252 4.16 6.29 -21.60
C PHE A 252 5.34 6.84 -22.39
N SER A 253 6.04 7.79 -21.79
CA SER A 253 7.32 8.28 -22.26
C SER A 253 8.42 7.77 -21.31
N LYS A 254 9.48 7.16 -21.86
CA LYS A 254 10.63 6.69 -21.05
C LYS A 254 11.43 7.82 -20.38
N GLN A 255 11.08 9.10 -20.63
CA GLN A 255 11.75 10.25 -20.03
C GLN A 255 11.20 10.59 -18.64
N ASP A 256 10.05 10.04 -18.24
CA ASP A 256 9.39 10.37 -16.97
C ASP A 256 9.69 9.36 -15.83
N SER A 257 10.73 8.52 -15.99
CA SER A 257 11.08 7.46 -15.03
C SER A 257 12.20 7.80 -14.04
N ASP A 258 12.68 9.05 -14.01
CA ASP A 258 13.82 9.51 -13.19
C ASP A 258 13.38 10.37 -11.97
#